data_AF-A0A8I1S244-F1
#
_entry.id   AF-A0A8I1S244-F1
#
_cell.length_a   1.000
_cell.length_b   1.000
_cell.length_c   1.000
_cell.angle_alpha   90.00
_cell.angle_beta   90.00
_cell.angle_gamma   90.00
#
_symmetry.space_group_name_H-M   'P 1'
#
loop_
_entity.id
_entity.type
_entity.pdbx_description
1 polymer ?
#
loop_
_entity_poly.entity_id
_entity_poly.type
_entity_poly.pdbx_seq_one_letter_code
_entity_poly.pdbx_strand_id
1 'polypeptide(L)' 'MVKHLVDIDDAMLNDARSELGTATIRDTVNEALRRAGASRARRVADALDRLAAAHLDDRADAWR' A
#
# COMPACT_ATOMS: atom_id res chain seq x y z
N MET A 1 17.26 4.87 -7.06
CA MET A 1 16.61 3.59 -6.67
C MET A 1 17.62 2.71 -5.98
N VAL A 2 17.25 2.12 -4.84
CA VAL A 2 18.03 1.07 -4.17
C VAL A 2 17.64 -0.27 -4.79
N LYS A 3 18.61 -1.16 -5.00
CA LYS A 3 18.37 -2.51 -5.51
C LYS A 3 18.28 -3.46 -4.32
N HIS A 4 17.28 -4.32 -4.33
CA HIS A 4 17.11 -5.39 -3.36
C HIS A 4 17.21 -6.72 -4.10
N LEU A 5 17.98 -7.66 -3.56
CA LEU A 5 17.98 -9.05 -4.00
C LEU A 5 16.85 -9.76 -3.26
N VAL A 6 15.88 -10.29 -4.00
CA VAL A 6 14.71 -11.00 -3.46
C VAL A 6 14.45 -12.18 -4.36
N ASP A 7 14.24 -13.35 -3.78
CA ASP A 7 13.79 -14.52 -4.53
C ASP A 7 12.31 -14.34 -4.91
N ILE A 8 12.02 -14.51 -6.19
CA ILE A 8 10.67 -14.38 -6.75
C ILE A 8 10.40 -15.63 -7.57
N ASP A 9 9.21 -16.21 -7.39
CA ASP A 9 8.75 -17.31 -8.24
C ASP A 9 8.53 -16.82 -9.68
N ASP A 10 9.23 -17.43 -10.63
CA ASP A 10 9.21 -17.00 -12.04
C ASP A 10 7.84 -17.21 -12.71
N ALA A 11 7.06 -18.21 -12.28
CA ALA A 11 5.72 -18.43 -12.80
C ALA A 11 4.78 -17.33 -12.32
N MET A 12 4.78 -17.02 -11.02
CA MET A 12 4.02 -15.90 -10.46
C MET A 12 4.43 -14.56 -11.07
N LEU A 13 5.72 -14.37 -11.35
CA LEU A 13 6.21 -13.15 -11.99
C LEU A 13 5.69 -13.00 -13.42
N ASN A 14 5.60 -14.10 -14.17
CA ASN A 14 5.05 -14.11 -15.52
C ASN A 14 3.54 -13.87 -15.52
N ASP A 15 2.80 -14.48 -14.59
CA ASP A 15 1.36 -14.25 -14.40
C ASP A 15 1.09 -12.77 -14.08
N ALA A 16 1.82 -12.22 -13.10
CA ALA A 16 1.72 -10.82 -12.74
C ALA A 16 2.08 -9.91 -13.93
N ARG A 17 3.10 -10.27 -14.73
CA ARG A 17 3.47 -9.49 -15.92
C ARG A 17 2.35 -9.49 -16.98
N SER A 18 1.70 -10.64 -17.18
CA SER A 18 0.57 -10.77 -18.10
C SER A 18 -0.63 -9.95 -17.63
N GLU A 19 -0.97 -10.05 -16.33
CA GLU A 19 -2.07 -9.31 -15.72
C GLU A 19 -1.83 -7.80 -15.72
N LEU A 20 -0.60 -7.36 -15.40
CA LEU A 20 -0.24 -5.95 -15.29
C LEU A 20 0.10 -5.32 -16.66
N GLY A 21 0.31 -6.12 -17.70
CA GLY A 21 0.67 -5.64 -19.04
C GLY A 21 2.05 -4.95 -19.10
N THR A 22 2.98 -5.36 -18.25
CA THR A 22 4.28 -4.70 -18.08
C THR A 22 5.38 -5.30 -18.97
N ALA A 23 6.34 -4.47 -19.36
CA ALA A 23 7.40 -4.85 -20.29
C ALA A 23 8.67 -5.41 -19.59
N THR A 24 8.90 -5.08 -18.33
CA THR A 24 10.09 -5.51 -17.59
C THR A 24 9.74 -5.99 -16.19
N ILE A 25 10.58 -6.87 -15.62
CA ILE A 25 10.45 -7.35 -14.23
C ILE A 25 10.38 -6.19 -13.25
N ARG A 26 11.20 -5.16 -13.45
CA ARG A 26 11.19 -3.95 -12.62
C ARG A 26 9.83 -3.27 -12.65
N ASP A 27 9.26 -3.12 -13.84
CA ASP A 27 7.96 -2.44 -13.99
C ASP A 27 6.85 -3.27 -13.35
N THR A 28 6.86 -4.59 -13.53
CA THR A 28 5.94 -5.53 -12.86
C THR A 28 6.02 -5.39 -11.34
N VAL A 29 7.24 -5.47 -10.77
CA VAL A 29 7.44 -5.42 -9.31
C VAL A 29 7.06 -4.04 -8.77
N ASN A 30 7.45 -2.95 -9.43
CA ASN A 30 7.11 -1.60 -8.99
C ASN A 30 5.60 -1.36 -9.03
N GLU A 31 4.90 -1.83 -10.07
CA GLU A 31 3.46 -1.68 -10.18
C GLU A 31 2.70 -2.54 -9.16
N ALA A 32 3.12 -3.79 -8.96
CA ALA A 32 2.56 -4.66 -7.94
C ALA A 32 2.69 -4.04 -6.54
N LEU A 33 3.88 -3.53 -6.19
CA LEU A 33 4.13 -2.85 -4.91
C LEU A 33 3.31 -1.56 -4.78
N ARG A 34 3.15 -0.79 -5.86
CA ARG A 34 2.30 0.41 -5.88
C ARG A 34 0.84 0.05 -5.58
N ARG A 35 0.29 -0.98 -6.21
CA ARG A 35 -1.09 -1.44 -5.98
C ARG A 35 -1.29 -1.95 -4.56
N ALA A 36 -0.36 -2.75 -4.06
CA ALA A 36 -0.39 -3.25 -2.68
C ALA A 36 -0.31 -2.10 -1.65
N GLY A 37 0.56 -1.12 -1.90
CA GLY A 37 0.70 0.07 -1.07
C GLY A 37 -0.51 1.01 -1.09
N ALA A 38 -1.18 1.13 -2.25
CA ALA A 38 -2.37 1.98 -2.41
C ALA A 38 -3.54 1.54 -1.52
N SER A 39 -3.69 0.23 -1.26
CA SER A 39 -4.69 -0.27 -0.31
C SER A 39 -4.40 0.22 1.12
N ARG A 40 -3.13 0.20 1.55
CA ARG A 40 -2.74 0.75 2.86
C ARG A 40 -2.97 2.25 2.94
N ALA A 41 -2.57 3.00 1.91
CA ALA A 41 -2.73 4.45 1.88
C ALA A 41 -4.21 4.86 2.01
N ARG A 42 -5.11 4.19 1.26
CA ARG A 42 -6.56 4.42 1.38
C ARG A 42 -7.09 4.10 2.78
N ARG A 43 -6.74 2.95 3.36
CA ARG A 43 -7.16 2.61 4.73
C ARG A 43 -6.69 3.62 5.77
N VAL A 44 -5.49 4.15 5.62
CA VAL A 44 -4.97 5.20 6.52
C VAL A 44 -5.75 6.49 6.34
N ALA A 45 -6.00 6.91 5.10
CA ALA A 45 -6.82 8.10 4.82
C ALA A 45 -8.22 7.96 5.44
N ASP A 46 -8.91 6.84 5.18
CA ASP A 46 -10.25 6.58 5.74
C ASP A 46 -10.26 6.59 7.28
N ALA A 47 -9.21 6.06 7.92
CA ALA A 47 -9.08 6.06 9.37
C ALA A 47 -8.86 7.48 9.92
N LEU A 48 -8.06 8.30 9.23
CA LEU A 48 -7.83 9.70 9.60
C LEU A 48 -9.10 10.54 9.41
N ASP A 49 -9.85 10.32 8.32
CA ASP A 49 -11.13 11.00 8.07
C ASP A 49 -12.15 10.65 9.16
N ARG A 50 -12.22 9.37 9.57
CA ARG A 50 -13.05 8.94 10.70
C ARG A 50 -12.65 9.59 12.01
N LEU A 51 -11.34 9.72 12.27
CA LEU A 51 -10.84 10.41 13.46
C LEU A 51 -11.19 11.90 13.44
N ALA A 52 -11.05 12.56 12.29
CA ALA A 52 -11.40 13.97 12.14
C ALA A 52 -12.90 14.23 12.31
N ALA A 53 -13.75 13.27 11.91
CA ALA A 53 -15.20 13.34 12.09
C ALA A 53 -15.67 12.89 13.48
N ALA A 54 -14.81 12.26 14.29
CA ALA A 54 -15.19 11.80 15.61
C ALA A 54 -15.40 12.98 16.55
N HIS A 55 -16.54 13.00 17.24
CA HIS A 55 -16.75 13.93 18.34
C HIS A 55 -16.04 13.38 19.58
N LEU A 56 -14.79 13.80 19.74
CA LEU A 56 -13.96 13.44 20.88
C LEU A 56 -14.12 14.52 21.96
N ASP A 57 -14.26 14.09 23.21
CA ASP A 57 -14.26 15.00 24.36
C ASP A 57 -12.96 15.81 24.42
N ASP A 58 -13.00 16.99 25.04
CA ASP A 58 -11.80 17.78 25.24
C ASP A 58 -10.77 16.97 26.02
N ARG A 59 -9.52 17.01 25.55
CA ARG A 59 -8.42 16.24 26.13
C ARG A 59 -8.23 16.52 27.63
N ALA A 60 -8.52 17.74 28.08
CA ALA A 60 -8.44 18.12 29.48
C ALA A 60 -9.54 17.49 30.34
N ASP A 61 -10.67 17.13 29.75
CA ASP A 61 -11.80 16.48 30.43
C ASP A 61 -11.65 14.95 30.44
N ALA A 62 -10.97 14.38 29.45
CA ALA A 62 -10.77 12.93 29.33
C ALA A 62 -9.72 12.32 30.28
N TRP A 63 -8.86 13.13 30.91
CA TRP A 63 -7.72 12.68 31.74
C TRP A 63 -7.86 12.99 33.24
N ARG A 64 -9.05 13.35 33.73
CA ARG A 64 -9.33 13.45 35.16
C ARG A 64 -9.80 12.12 35.74
#